data_AF-A0A0N0PAJ3-F1
#
_entry.id   AF-A0A0N0PAJ3-F1
#
_cell.length_a   1.000
_cell.length_b   1.000
_cell.length_c   1.000
_cell.angle_alpha   90.00
_cell.angle_beta   90.00
_cell.angle_gamma   90.00
#
_symmetry.space_group_name_H-M   'P 1'
#
loop_
_entity.id
_entity.type
_entity.pdbx_description
1 polymer ?
#
loop_
_entity_poly.entity_id
_entity_poly.type
_entity_poly.pdbx_seq_one_letter_code
_entity_poly.pdbx_strand_id
1 'polypeptide(L)'
;MDTKSTDKRVSLLHYIVATIRQNFPELLNFDAELLYIDKAAQVSLENVSADVCELERGMEAARREAESRAHSHAHAHVLRDFIANASDKLRRLRAETKHAQDSFAMCVEYFGEAPRSCDANAFFSLLVRFTRAFKQADAENEQRRRLELAAQQADNVDPNKAKVVQKKQQEAVINELKTKSQSVGEKKLLHQDEVYNGALEDILHGLRSEPYRRADAVRRSHRRRINSHRLSKGLEELDV
;
A
#
# COMPACT_ATOMS: atom_id res chain seq x y z
N MET A 1 -5.88 4.91 19.82
CA MET A 1 -5.69 6.21 19.12
C MET A 1 -6.44 7.34 19.83
N ASP A 2 -6.82 7.12 21.08
CA ASP A 2 -7.94 7.81 21.72
C ASP A 2 -7.50 9.02 22.55
N THR A 3 -6.28 8.99 23.06
CA THR A 3 -5.65 10.16 23.68
C THR A 3 -5.05 11.06 22.60
N LYS A 4 -5.61 12.25 22.45
CA LYS A 4 -5.18 13.26 21.48
C LYS A 4 -4.79 14.57 22.17
N SER A 5 -4.02 15.37 21.46
CA SER A 5 -3.74 16.76 21.81
C SER A 5 -5.04 17.57 21.97
N THR A 6 -4.94 18.73 22.63
CA THR A 6 -6.07 19.65 22.86
C THR A 6 -6.76 20.08 21.56
N ASP A 7 -5.98 20.25 20.48
CA ASP A 7 -6.47 20.57 19.14
C ASP A 7 -6.93 19.35 18.32
N LYS A 8 -6.87 18.14 18.90
CA LYS A 8 -7.22 16.84 18.31
C LYS A 8 -6.44 16.46 17.06
N ARG A 9 -5.34 17.16 16.74
CA ARG A 9 -4.55 16.94 15.53
C ARG A 9 -3.52 15.82 15.66
N VAL A 10 -3.01 15.58 16.86
CA VAL A 10 -1.90 14.64 17.12
C VAL A 10 -2.31 13.70 18.24
N SER A 11 -2.06 12.40 18.09
CA SER A 11 -2.31 11.42 19.16
C SER A 11 -1.08 11.22 20.04
N LEU A 12 -1.27 10.66 21.25
CA LEU A 12 -0.14 10.26 22.10
C LEU A 12 0.80 9.29 21.37
N LEU A 13 0.26 8.41 20.52
CA LEU A 13 1.07 7.49 19.72
C LEU A 13 2.02 8.24 18.76
N HIS A 14 1.55 9.31 18.11
CA HIS A 14 2.42 10.14 17.28
C HIS A 14 3.56 10.75 18.07
N TYR A 15 3.31 11.21 19.29
CA TYR A 15 4.35 11.75 20.16
C TYR A 15 5.37 10.68 20.54
N ILE A 16 4.91 9.48 20.93
CA ILE A 16 5.78 8.34 21.25
C ILE A 16 6.65 7.97 20.05
N VAL A 17 6.05 7.82 18.86
CA VAL A 17 6.77 7.49 17.63
C VAL A 17 7.81 8.57 17.27
N ALA A 18 7.44 9.86 17.39
CA ALA A 18 8.37 10.96 17.15
C ALA A 18 9.54 10.98 18.15
N THR A 19 9.28 10.57 19.40
CA THR A 19 10.31 10.45 20.45
C THR A 19 11.25 9.29 20.16
N ILE A 20 10.71 8.13 19.79
CA ILE A 20 11.47 6.94 19.39
C ILE A 20 12.37 7.29 18.19
N ARG A 21 11.83 7.91 17.15
CA ARG A 21 12.61 8.29 15.97
C ARG A 21 13.81 9.20 16.29
N GLN A 22 13.70 10.05 17.31
CA GLN A 22 14.76 10.98 17.71
C GLN A 22 15.77 10.39 18.69
N ASN A 23 15.31 9.55 19.62
CA ASN A 23 16.15 9.10 20.75
C ASN A 23 16.50 7.61 20.69
N PHE A 24 15.71 6.80 19.98
CA PHE A 24 15.79 5.34 19.91
C PHE A 24 15.48 4.82 18.48
N PRO A 25 16.19 5.30 17.44
CA PRO A 25 15.89 4.99 16.04
C PRO A 25 15.95 3.48 15.72
N GLU A 26 16.71 2.70 16.49
CA GLU A 26 16.79 1.24 16.39
C GLU A 26 15.44 0.55 16.61
N LEU A 27 14.54 1.17 17.39
CA LEU A 27 13.22 0.61 17.68
C LEU A 27 12.19 0.90 16.58
N LEU A 28 12.51 1.69 15.54
CA LEU A 28 11.54 2.02 14.48
C LEU A 28 11.10 0.80 13.67
N ASN A 29 11.97 -0.21 13.57
CA ASN A 29 11.73 -1.42 12.79
C ASN A 29 11.46 -2.65 13.67
N PHE A 30 11.01 -2.46 14.92
CA PHE A 30 10.74 -3.56 15.85
C PHE A 30 9.76 -4.60 15.28
N ASP A 31 8.87 -4.17 14.38
CA ASP A 31 7.89 -5.04 13.77
C ASP A 31 8.48 -6.12 12.86
N ALA A 32 9.70 -5.89 12.36
CA ALA A 32 10.43 -6.89 11.57
C ALA A 32 10.78 -8.13 12.41
N GLU A 33 10.84 -8.01 13.74
CA GLU A 33 11.05 -9.12 14.66
C GLU A 33 9.74 -9.88 14.96
N LEU A 34 8.59 -9.32 14.58
CA LEU A 34 7.26 -9.85 14.82
C LEU A 34 6.67 -10.57 13.58
N LEU A 35 7.48 -11.39 12.90
CA LEU A 35 7.19 -11.96 11.57
C LEU A 35 5.84 -12.70 11.43
N TYR A 36 5.40 -13.40 12.48
CA TYR A 36 4.26 -14.31 12.40
C TYR A 36 3.02 -13.82 13.15
N ILE A 37 3.03 -12.59 13.69
CA ILE A 37 1.91 -12.10 14.50
C ILE A 37 0.59 -12.02 13.72
N ASP A 38 0.63 -11.68 12.41
CA ASP A 38 -0.58 -11.64 11.57
C ASP A 38 -1.19 -13.04 11.40
N LYS A 39 -0.36 -14.09 11.30
CA LYS A 39 -0.83 -15.47 11.20
C LYS A 39 -1.33 -15.99 12.54
N ALA A 40 -0.60 -15.70 13.62
CA ALA A 40 -0.99 -16.10 14.97
C ALA A 40 -2.32 -15.45 15.39
N ALA A 41 -2.57 -14.21 14.97
CA ALA A 41 -3.83 -13.49 15.16
C ALA A 41 -5.03 -14.11 14.41
N GLN A 42 -4.84 -15.15 13.59
CA GLN A 42 -5.92 -15.84 12.88
C GLN A 42 -6.21 -17.24 13.43
N VAL A 43 -5.38 -17.74 14.34
CA VAL A 43 -5.43 -19.13 14.83
C VAL A 43 -5.99 -19.17 16.25
N SER A 44 -7.00 -20.01 16.48
CA SER A 44 -7.45 -20.34 17.83
C SER A 44 -6.63 -21.52 18.37
N LEU A 45 -5.81 -21.26 19.39
CA LEU A 45 -5.00 -22.29 20.04
C LEU A 45 -5.88 -23.29 20.81
N GLU A 46 -7.05 -22.84 21.28
CA GLU A 46 -8.05 -23.70 21.90
C GLU A 46 -8.60 -24.72 20.90
N ASN A 47 -9.01 -24.29 19.71
CA ASN A 47 -9.49 -25.18 18.65
C ASN A 47 -8.41 -26.16 18.21
N VAL A 48 -7.16 -25.71 18.02
CA VAL A 48 -6.04 -26.59 17.68
C VAL A 48 -5.86 -27.68 18.76
N SER A 49 -5.99 -27.30 20.02
CA SER A 49 -5.86 -28.24 21.14
C SER A 49 -7.02 -29.24 21.19
N ALA A 50 -8.25 -28.79 20.92
CA ALA A 50 -9.43 -29.63 20.80
C ALA A 50 -9.28 -30.64 19.66
N ASP A 51 -8.88 -30.18 18.46
CA ASP A 51 -8.67 -31.02 17.29
C ASP A 51 -7.62 -32.10 17.54
N VAL A 52 -6.51 -31.77 18.21
CA VAL A 52 -5.48 -32.75 18.60
C VAL A 52 -6.03 -33.79 19.57
N CYS A 53 -6.80 -33.38 20.58
CA CYS A 53 -7.48 -34.31 21.49
C CYS A 53 -8.43 -35.26 20.74
N GLU A 54 -9.18 -34.75 19.76
CA GLU A 54 -10.06 -35.59 18.93
C GLU A 54 -9.26 -36.60 18.09
N LEU A 55 -8.14 -36.18 17.51
CA LEU A 55 -7.23 -37.08 16.77
C LEU A 55 -6.65 -38.17 17.67
N GLU A 56 -6.29 -37.84 18.92
CA GLU A 56 -5.86 -38.84 19.93
C GLU A 56 -6.95 -39.87 20.22
N ARG A 57 -8.19 -39.42 20.42
CA ARG A 57 -9.32 -40.32 20.63
C ARG A 57 -9.59 -41.20 19.41
N GLY A 58 -9.50 -40.63 18.20
CA GLY A 58 -9.65 -41.36 16.94
C GLY A 58 -8.57 -42.41 16.74
N MET A 59 -7.32 -42.09 17.07
CA MET A 59 -6.20 -43.03 17.01
C MET A 59 -6.40 -44.20 17.98
N GLU A 60 -6.87 -43.92 19.20
CA GLU A 60 -7.16 -44.97 20.18
C GLU A 60 -8.28 -45.90 19.71
N ALA A 61 -9.32 -45.36 19.08
CA ALA A 61 -10.37 -46.17 18.46
C ALA A 61 -9.81 -47.05 17.33
N ALA A 62 -8.92 -46.51 16.50
CA ALA A 62 -8.26 -47.28 15.44
C ALA A 62 -7.42 -48.43 16.00
N ARG A 63 -6.68 -48.21 17.10
CA ARG A 63 -5.91 -49.27 17.79
C ARG A 63 -6.80 -50.39 18.28
N ARG A 64 -7.89 -50.06 18.99
CA ARG A 64 -8.86 -51.07 19.48
C ARG A 64 -9.47 -51.88 18.35
N GLU A 65 -9.79 -51.25 17.22
CA GLU A 65 -10.33 -51.94 16.05
C GLU A 65 -9.29 -52.85 15.37
N ALA A 66 -8.02 -52.45 15.37
CA ALA A 66 -6.94 -53.29 14.85
C ALA A 66 -6.73 -54.54 15.71
N GLU A 67 -6.83 -54.40 17.03
CA GLU A 67 -6.75 -55.50 17.99
C GLU A 67 -7.95 -56.46 17.87
N SER A 68 -9.17 -55.93 17.76
CA SER A 68 -10.39 -56.74 17.61
C SER A 68 -10.37 -57.57 16.32
N ARG A 69 -9.78 -57.04 15.25
CA ARG A 69 -9.65 -57.69 13.94
C ARG A 69 -8.37 -58.50 13.76
N ALA A 70 -7.54 -58.65 14.78
CA ALA A 70 -6.23 -59.32 14.67
C ALA A 70 -6.31 -60.76 14.11
N HIS A 71 -7.45 -61.43 14.26
CA HIS A 71 -7.70 -62.80 13.79
C HIS A 71 -8.43 -62.86 12.43
N SER A 72 -8.80 -61.72 11.85
CA SER A 72 -9.47 -61.62 10.54
C SER A 72 -8.47 -61.19 9.46
N HIS A 73 -8.28 -62.01 8.44
CA HIS A 73 -7.29 -61.77 7.39
C HIS A 73 -7.66 -60.63 6.43
N ALA A 74 -8.93 -60.21 6.37
CA ALA A 74 -9.38 -59.14 5.49
C ALA A 74 -9.22 -57.77 6.18
N HIS A 75 -8.41 -56.89 5.59
CA HIS A 75 -8.19 -55.47 5.96
C HIS A 75 -7.38 -55.16 7.24
N ALA A 76 -6.93 -56.16 8.01
CA ALA A 76 -6.11 -55.93 9.21
C ALA A 76 -4.73 -55.29 8.93
N HIS A 77 -4.12 -55.57 7.78
CA HIS A 77 -2.81 -55.01 7.42
C HIS A 77 -2.87 -53.50 7.11
N VAL A 78 -3.87 -53.05 6.34
CA VAL A 78 -4.06 -51.64 5.99
C VAL A 78 -4.21 -50.77 7.23
N LEU A 79 -5.03 -51.24 8.19
CA LEU A 79 -5.25 -50.50 9.44
C LEU A 79 -3.99 -50.44 10.31
N ARG A 80 -3.22 -51.53 10.39
CA ARG A 80 -1.93 -51.55 11.10
C ARG A 80 -0.90 -50.61 10.48
N ASP A 81 -0.80 -50.60 9.16
CA ASP A 81 0.14 -49.72 8.44
C ASP A 81 -0.26 -48.24 8.62
N PHE A 82 -1.55 -47.94 8.58
CA PHE A 82 -2.07 -46.61 8.91
C PHE A 82 -1.68 -46.20 10.33
N ILE A 83 -1.94 -47.05 11.33
CA ILE A 83 -1.61 -46.77 12.73
C ILE A 83 -0.11 -46.54 12.89
N ALA A 84 0.73 -47.37 12.29
CA ALA A 84 2.18 -47.23 12.37
C ALA A 84 2.65 -45.87 11.82
N ASN A 85 2.15 -45.46 10.65
CA ASN A 85 2.52 -44.20 10.01
C ASN A 85 1.95 -42.96 10.71
N ALA A 86 0.70 -43.02 11.18
CA ALA A 86 0.01 -41.87 11.76
C ALA A 86 0.38 -41.64 13.24
N SER A 87 0.80 -42.68 13.97
CA SER A 87 1.18 -42.58 15.38
C SER A 87 2.30 -41.57 15.63
N ASP A 88 3.36 -41.60 14.82
CA ASP A 88 4.50 -40.70 14.96
C ASP A 88 4.12 -39.25 14.62
N LYS A 89 3.26 -39.05 13.61
CA LYS A 89 2.76 -37.72 13.22
C LYS A 89 1.91 -37.11 14.33
N LEU A 90 1.00 -37.89 14.91
CA LEU A 90 0.15 -37.44 16.02
C LEU A 90 0.97 -37.15 17.28
N ARG A 91 1.98 -37.96 17.60
CA ARG A 91 2.89 -37.71 18.72
C ARG A 91 3.61 -36.37 18.57
N ARG A 92 4.14 -36.08 17.36
CA ARG A 92 4.81 -34.80 17.07
C ARG A 92 3.84 -33.63 17.18
N LEU A 93 2.65 -33.76 16.57
CA LEU A 93 1.62 -32.72 16.62
C LEU A 93 1.25 -32.38 18.07
N ARG A 94 1.00 -33.39 18.92
CA ARG A 94 0.73 -33.20 20.34
C ARG A 94 1.85 -32.46 21.07
N ALA A 95 3.10 -32.84 20.81
CA ALA A 95 4.27 -32.20 21.41
C ALA A 95 4.40 -30.72 20.99
N GLU A 96 4.20 -30.43 19.71
CA GLU A 96 4.22 -29.07 19.15
C GLU A 96 3.06 -28.22 19.70
N THR A 97 1.85 -28.77 19.79
CA THR A 97 0.70 -28.07 20.39
C THR A 97 0.94 -27.74 21.85
N LYS A 98 1.46 -28.69 22.64
CA LYS A 98 1.82 -28.44 24.03
C LYS A 98 2.91 -27.37 24.15
N HIS A 99 3.94 -27.44 23.31
CA HIS A 99 5.00 -26.44 23.29
C HIS A 99 4.44 -25.05 22.98
N ALA A 100 3.56 -24.93 21.99
CA ALA A 100 2.89 -23.67 21.66
C ALA A 100 2.04 -23.13 22.83
N GLN A 101 1.31 -23.99 23.55
CA GLN A 101 0.57 -23.61 24.77
C GLN A 101 1.49 -23.07 25.86
N ASP A 102 2.58 -23.79 26.16
CA ASP A 102 3.52 -23.40 27.20
C ASP A 102 4.23 -22.08 26.83
N SER A 103 4.65 -21.91 25.56
CA SER A 103 5.25 -20.68 25.04
C SER A 103 4.29 -19.49 25.07
N PHE A 104 3.03 -19.69 24.70
CA PHE A 104 2.02 -18.64 24.77
C PHE A 104 1.74 -18.23 26.22
N ALA A 105 1.65 -19.20 27.14
CA ALA A 105 1.44 -18.93 28.56
C ALA A 105 2.57 -18.08 29.17
N MET A 106 3.84 -18.40 28.85
CA MET A 106 4.99 -17.59 29.27
C MET A 106 4.95 -16.18 28.65
N CYS A 107 4.52 -16.06 27.40
CA CYS A 107 4.41 -14.77 26.72
C CYS A 107 3.40 -13.86 27.41
N VAL A 108 2.18 -14.34 27.64
CA VAL A 108 1.14 -13.51 28.28
C VAL A 108 1.44 -13.20 29.74
N GLU A 109 2.07 -14.13 30.47
CA GLU A 109 2.57 -13.88 31.83
C GLU A 109 3.63 -12.76 31.84
N TYR A 110 4.55 -12.77 30.87
CA TYR A 110 5.55 -11.71 30.71
C TYR A 110 4.91 -10.33 30.46
N PHE A 111 3.79 -10.28 29.74
CA PHE A 111 3.01 -9.05 29.54
C PHE A 111 2.07 -8.70 30.71
N GLY A 112 2.10 -9.48 31.79
CA GLY A 112 1.28 -9.25 33.00
C GLY A 112 -0.19 -9.66 32.85
N GLU A 113 -0.52 -10.44 31.82
CA GLU A 113 -1.85 -10.98 31.56
C GLU A 113 -2.00 -12.37 32.18
N ALA A 114 -3.22 -12.75 32.59
CA ALA A 114 -3.45 -14.08 33.13
C ALA A 114 -3.59 -15.11 31.98
N PRO A 115 -2.76 -16.18 31.92
CA PRO A 115 -2.77 -17.11 30.79
C PRO A 115 -4.10 -17.83 30.55
N ARG A 116 -4.89 -18.03 31.61
CA ARG A 116 -6.17 -18.75 31.52
C ARG A 116 -7.33 -17.90 30.99
N SER A 117 -7.18 -16.58 30.97
CA SER A 117 -8.22 -15.64 30.49
C SER A 117 -7.85 -14.96 29.18
N CYS A 118 -6.64 -15.22 28.65
CA CYS A 118 -6.15 -14.58 27.44
C CYS A 118 -6.30 -15.53 26.26
N ASP A 119 -7.14 -15.15 25.29
CA ASP A 119 -7.22 -15.86 24.01
C ASP A 119 -6.05 -15.45 23.10
N ALA A 120 -5.37 -16.45 22.53
CA ALA A 120 -4.18 -16.24 21.70
C ALA A 120 -4.47 -15.38 20.47
N ASN A 121 -5.59 -15.64 19.78
CA ASN A 121 -5.98 -14.86 18.61
C ASN A 121 -6.21 -13.38 19.01
N ALA A 122 -6.98 -13.14 20.07
CA ALA A 122 -7.24 -11.80 20.57
C ALA A 122 -5.95 -11.06 20.99
N PHE A 123 -5.04 -11.75 21.68
CA PHE A 123 -3.75 -11.21 22.10
C PHE A 123 -2.89 -10.78 20.90
N PHE A 124 -2.68 -11.66 19.92
CA PHE A 124 -1.88 -11.32 18.75
C PHE A 124 -2.58 -10.29 17.86
N SER A 125 -3.91 -10.29 17.80
CA SER A 125 -4.71 -9.26 17.13
C SER A 125 -4.50 -7.86 17.72
N LEU A 126 -4.25 -7.75 19.03
CA LEU A 126 -3.88 -6.48 19.67
C LEU A 126 -2.52 -5.99 19.15
N LEU A 127 -1.51 -6.87 19.10
CA LEU A 127 -0.18 -6.54 18.60
C LEU A 127 -0.20 -6.14 17.13
N VAL A 128 -0.93 -6.87 16.28
CA VAL A 128 -1.11 -6.53 14.85
C VAL A 128 -1.68 -5.13 14.70
N ARG A 129 -2.75 -4.79 15.44
CA ARG A 129 -3.35 -3.45 15.39
C ARG A 129 -2.38 -2.38 15.88
N PHE A 130 -1.63 -2.66 16.94
CA PHE A 130 -0.63 -1.72 17.46
C PHE A 130 0.47 -1.44 16.43
N THR A 131 1.06 -2.49 15.84
CA THR A 131 2.10 -2.36 14.82
C THR A 131 1.64 -1.54 13.61
N ARG A 132 0.42 -1.79 13.13
CA ARG A 132 -0.17 -0.99 12.04
C ARG A 132 -0.36 0.47 12.43
N ALA A 133 -0.90 0.72 13.63
CA ALA A 133 -1.08 2.09 14.14
C ALA A 133 0.25 2.82 14.33
N PHE A 134 1.30 2.12 14.77
CA PHE A 134 2.64 2.66 14.92
C PHE A 134 3.21 3.12 13.57
N LYS A 135 3.21 2.25 12.55
CA LYS A 135 3.68 2.58 11.20
C LYS A 135 2.91 3.73 10.58
N GLN A 136 1.60 3.74 10.76
CA GLN A 136 0.76 4.83 10.28
C GLN A 136 1.14 6.16 10.94
N ALA A 137 1.29 6.19 12.27
CA ALA A 137 1.68 7.40 12.99
C ALA A 137 3.09 7.88 12.59
N ASP A 138 4.00 6.97 12.28
CA ASP A 138 5.34 7.30 11.78
C ASP A 138 5.30 7.96 10.40
N ALA A 139 4.54 7.38 9.47
CA ALA A 139 4.33 7.95 8.13
C ALA A 139 3.64 9.32 8.19
N GLU A 140 2.60 9.47 9.02
CA GLU A 140 1.91 10.75 9.23
C GLU A 140 2.83 11.81 9.84
N ASN A 141 3.72 11.44 10.76
CA ASN A 141 4.73 12.34 11.32
C ASN A 141 5.77 12.77 10.27
N GLU A 142 6.27 11.84 9.44
CA GLU A 142 7.19 12.19 8.35
C GLU A 142 6.52 13.13 7.34
N GLN A 143 5.27 12.85 6.96
CA GLN A 143 4.52 13.69 6.04
C GLN A 143 4.33 15.11 6.61
N ARG A 144 3.98 15.22 7.90
CA ARG A 144 3.86 16.52 8.57
C ARG A 144 5.17 17.31 8.55
N ARG A 145 6.28 16.65 8.86
CA ARG A 145 7.63 17.25 8.82
C ARG A 145 7.99 17.74 7.42
N ARG A 146 7.68 16.96 6.37
CA ARG A 146 7.91 17.36 4.97
C ARG A 146 7.12 18.61 4.58
N LEU A 147 5.84 18.66 4.96
CA LEU A 147 4.96 19.80 4.70
C LEU A 147 5.42 21.07 5.44
N GLU A 148 5.83 20.94 6.71
CA GLU A 148 6.36 22.07 7.50
C GLU A 148 7.66 22.63 6.89
N LEU A 149 8.57 21.76 6.45
CA LEU A 149 9.80 22.17 5.76
C LEU A 149 9.51 22.87 4.42
N ALA A 150 8.54 22.36 3.65
CA ALA A 150 8.14 22.97 2.39
C ALA A 150 7.50 24.36 2.61
N ALA A 151 6.66 24.51 3.64
CA ALA A 151 6.07 25.79 4.01
C ALA A 151 7.13 26.80 4.46
N GLN A 152 8.06 26.39 5.33
CA GLN A 152 9.19 27.25 5.73
C GLN A 152 10.05 27.68 4.53
N GLN A 153 10.29 26.78 3.58
CA GLN A 153 11.03 27.14 2.36
C GLN A 153 10.26 28.14 1.49
N ALA A 154 8.93 28.00 1.40
CA ALA A 154 8.08 28.95 0.67
C ALA A 154 8.07 30.33 1.33
N ASP A 155 8.02 30.39 2.67
CA ASP A 155 8.05 31.65 3.42
C ASP A 155 9.43 32.34 3.39
N ASN A 156 10.51 31.56 3.23
CA ASN A 156 11.87 32.08 3.05
C ASN A 156 12.18 32.50 1.59
N VAL A 157 11.25 32.35 0.64
CA VAL A 157 11.40 32.96 -0.69
C VAL A 157 11.18 34.46 -0.55
N ASP A 158 12.27 35.22 -0.62
CA ASP A 158 12.25 36.68 -0.62
C ASP A 158 11.16 37.20 -1.59
N PRO A 159 10.17 37.98 -1.13
CA PRO A 159 9.10 38.52 -1.98
C PRO A 159 9.66 39.34 -3.16
N ASN A 160 10.88 39.89 -3.05
CA ASN A 160 11.55 40.51 -4.19
C ASN A 160 12.03 39.49 -5.23
N LYS A 161 12.51 38.30 -4.84
CA LYS A 161 12.82 37.23 -5.80
C LYS A 161 11.55 36.71 -6.49
N ALA A 162 10.45 36.55 -5.77
CA ALA A 162 9.17 36.17 -6.36
C ALA A 162 8.68 37.20 -7.39
N LYS A 163 8.77 38.50 -7.06
CA LYS A 163 8.46 39.60 -7.99
C LYS A 163 9.39 39.65 -9.20
N VAL A 164 10.70 39.41 -9.01
CA VAL A 164 11.69 39.37 -10.11
C VAL A 164 11.42 38.20 -11.06
N VAL A 165 11.06 37.03 -10.52
CA VAL A 165 10.69 35.86 -11.34
C VAL A 165 9.39 36.10 -12.10
N GLN A 166 8.38 36.72 -11.46
CA GLN A 166 7.14 37.13 -12.13
C GLN A 166 7.40 38.17 -13.24
N LYS A 167 8.23 39.18 -12.97
CA LYS A 167 8.58 40.21 -13.95
C LYS A 167 9.34 39.61 -15.15
N LYS A 168 10.28 38.69 -14.90
CA LYS A 168 10.98 37.95 -15.97
C LYS A 168 10.03 37.07 -16.80
N GLN A 169 9.06 36.40 -16.17
CA GLN A 169 8.05 35.63 -16.92
C GLN A 169 7.16 36.55 -17.76
N GLN A 170 6.77 37.71 -17.24
CA GLN A 170 5.96 38.68 -17.97
C GLN A 170 6.72 39.29 -19.15
N GLU A 171 8.00 39.62 -18.97
CA GLU A 171 8.89 40.05 -20.06
C GLU A 171 9.09 38.97 -21.12
N ALA A 172 9.29 37.71 -20.73
CA ALA A 172 9.43 36.59 -21.67
C ALA A 172 8.17 36.41 -22.55
N VAL A 173 6.98 36.46 -21.94
CA VAL A 173 5.69 36.37 -22.67
C VAL A 173 5.51 37.54 -23.63
N ILE A 174 5.87 38.77 -23.22
CA ILE A 174 5.82 39.95 -24.09
C ILE A 174 6.79 39.80 -25.27
N ASN A 175 7.99 39.26 -25.04
CA ASN A 175 8.98 39.08 -26.10
C ASN A 175 8.57 38.00 -27.11
N GLU A 176 7.95 36.92 -26.64
CA GLU A 176 7.32 35.91 -27.51
C GLU A 176 6.16 36.50 -28.33
N LEU A 177 5.31 37.34 -27.74
CA LEU A 177 4.21 38.00 -28.46
C LEU A 177 4.70 38.97 -29.54
N LYS A 178 5.79 39.71 -29.27
CA LYS A 178 6.43 40.61 -30.23
C LYS A 178 7.06 39.86 -31.40
N THR A 179 7.82 38.80 -31.14
CA THR A 179 8.39 37.94 -32.19
C THR A 179 7.30 37.25 -33.01
N LYS A 180 6.20 36.82 -32.36
CA LYS A 180 5.04 36.25 -33.07
C LYS A 180 4.32 37.28 -33.95
N SER A 181 4.22 38.54 -33.51
CA SER A 181 3.58 39.60 -34.30
C SER A 181 4.43 40.00 -35.51
N GLN A 182 5.76 40.05 -35.38
CA GLN A 182 6.67 40.32 -36.50
C GLN A 182 6.60 39.22 -37.57
N SER A 183 6.59 37.94 -37.16
CA SER A 183 6.44 36.81 -38.10
C SER A 183 5.05 36.72 -38.78
N VAL A 184 4.02 37.34 -38.21
CA VAL A 184 2.69 37.45 -38.84
C VAL A 184 2.65 38.61 -39.85
N GLY A 185 3.38 39.70 -39.62
CA GLY A 185 3.49 40.82 -40.55
C GLY A 185 4.22 40.48 -41.85
N GLU A 186 5.10 39.49 -41.84
CA GLU A 186 5.86 39.05 -43.03
C GLU A 186 5.11 38.08 -43.95
N LYS A 187 3.91 37.61 -43.57
CA LYS A 187 3.07 36.82 -44.48
C LYS A 187 2.39 37.73 -45.50
N LYS A 188 3.16 38.12 -46.53
CA LYS A 188 2.65 38.79 -47.73
C LYS A 188 1.50 37.97 -48.32
N LEU A 189 0.33 38.58 -48.53
CA LEU A 189 -0.67 38.00 -49.41
C LEU A 189 -0.05 37.93 -50.82
N LEU A 190 -0.09 36.76 -51.46
CA LEU A 190 0.37 36.58 -52.83
C LEU A 190 -0.38 37.54 -53.75
N HIS A 191 0.33 38.17 -54.68
CA HIS A 191 -0.29 39.08 -55.64
C HIS A 191 -1.12 38.27 -56.64
N GLN A 192 -2.19 38.85 -57.19
CA GLN A 192 -3.14 38.12 -58.06
C GLN A 192 -2.46 37.47 -59.28
N ASP A 193 -1.35 38.06 -59.75
CA ASP A 193 -0.56 37.57 -60.89
C ASP A 193 0.36 36.38 -60.54
N GLU A 194 0.56 36.08 -59.25
CA GLU A 194 1.36 34.93 -58.77
C GLU A 194 0.50 33.67 -58.56
N VAL A 195 -0.81 33.76 -58.79
CA VAL A 195 -1.75 32.63 -58.66
C VAL A 195 -1.88 31.93 -60.01
N TYR A 196 -1.15 30.83 -60.19
CA TYR A 196 -1.23 30.00 -61.41
C TYR A 196 -2.58 29.24 -61.50
N ASN A 197 -3.04 29.01 -62.73
CA ASN A 197 -4.25 28.23 -63.07
C ASN A 197 -4.05 26.75 -62.65
N GLY A 198 -4.57 26.39 -61.49
CA GLY A 198 -4.33 25.10 -60.84
C GLY A 198 -4.30 25.21 -59.31
N ALA A 199 -4.00 26.41 -58.79
CA ALA A 199 -3.89 26.64 -57.35
C ALA A 199 -5.20 26.37 -56.60
N LEU A 200 -6.35 26.59 -57.25
CA LEU A 200 -7.66 26.30 -56.65
C LEU A 200 -7.91 24.79 -56.61
N GLU A 201 -7.57 24.05 -57.67
CA GLU A 201 -7.68 22.60 -57.72
C GLU A 201 -6.78 21.92 -56.67
N ASP A 202 -5.56 22.41 -56.46
CA ASP A 202 -4.63 21.91 -55.45
C ASP A 202 -5.17 22.13 -54.02
N ILE A 203 -5.74 23.30 -53.74
CA ILE A 203 -6.39 23.59 -52.46
C ILE A 203 -7.61 22.66 -52.26
N LEU A 204 -8.43 22.45 -53.30
CA LEU A 204 -9.57 21.54 -53.25
C LEU A 204 -9.15 20.07 -53.05
N HIS A 205 -8.06 19.63 -53.68
CA HIS A 205 -7.51 18.29 -53.47
C HIS A 205 -6.96 18.14 -52.05
N GLY A 206 -6.22 19.13 -51.56
CA GLY A 206 -5.68 19.16 -50.21
C GLY A 206 -6.78 19.13 -49.14
N LEU A 207 -7.88 19.86 -49.35
CA LEU A 207 -9.04 19.85 -48.45
C LEU A 207 -9.84 18.54 -48.48
N ARG A 208 -9.76 17.80 -49.60
CA ARG A 208 -10.34 16.45 -49.71
C ARG A 208 -9.53 15.42 -48.92
N SER A 209 -8.19 15.52 -48.94
CA SER A 209 -7.32 14.65 -48.16
C SER A 209 -7.25 15.02 -46.68
N GLU A 210 -7.25 16.32 -46.37
CA GLU A 210 -7.17 16.85 -45.01
C GLU A 210 -8.23 17.95 -44.80
N PRO A 211 -9.35 17.64 -44.12
CA PRO A 211 -10.37 18.62 -43.82
C PRO A 211 -9.80 19.80 -43.05
N TYR A 212 -10.10 21.03 -43.49
CA TYR A 212 -9.61 22.25 -42.84
C TYR A 212 -9.95 22.24 -41.34
N ARG A 213 -8.91 22.24 -40.51
CA ARG A 213 -9.04 22.45 -39.06
C ARG A 213 -8.52 23.83 -38.71
N ARG A 214 -9.40 24.69 -38.18
CA ARG A 214 -8.97 25.98 -37.62
C ARG A 214 -7.89 25.74 -36.54
N ALA A 215 -6.86 26.59 -36.52
CA ALA A 215 -5.69 26.43 -35.64
C ALA A 215 -6.04 26.42 -34.14
N ASP A 216 -7.19 26.98 -33.74
CA ASP A 216 -7.70 26.92 -32.38
C ASP A 216 -8.26 25.53 -32.01
N ALA A 217 -8.71 24.72 -32.98
CA ALA A 217 -9.13 23.34 -32.76
C ALA A 217 -7.97 22.43 -32.34
N VAL A 218 -6.78 22.64 -32.91
CA VAL A 218 -5.55 21.91 -32.53
C VAL A 218 -5.13 22.29 -31.10
N ARG A 219 -5.22 23.58 -30.74
CA ARG A 219 -4.95 24.04 -29.37
C ARG A 219 -5.94 23.48 -28.35
N ARG A 220 -7.24 23.39 -28.69
CA ARG A 220 -8.25 22.75 -27.83
C ARG A 220 -8.01 21.25 -27.68
N SER A 221 -7.63 20.56 -28.75
CA SER A 221 -7.26 19.14 -28.73
C SER A 221 -6.03 18.89 -27.86
N HIS A 222 -4.99 19.72 -27.99
CA HIS A 222 -3.79 19.61 -27.17
C HIS A 222 -4.07 19.90 -25.68
N ARG A 223 -4.91 20.88 -25.38
CA ARG A 223 -5.35 21.20 -24.02
C ARG A 223 -6.22 20.09 -23.42
N ARG A 224 -7.09 19.43 -24.22
CA ARG A 224 -7.82 18.22 -23.81
C ARG A 224 -6.90 17.02 -23.55
N ARG A 225 -5.89 16.78 -24.41
CA ARG A 225 -4.89 15.73 -24.19
C ARG A 225 -4.11 15.93 -22.88
N ILE A 226 -3.69 17.16 -22.59
CA ILE A 226 -2.98 17.50 -21.36
C ILE A 226 -3.88 17.30 -20.12
N ASN A 227 -5.16 17.70 -20.20
CA ASN A 227 -6.11 17.45 -19.12
C ASN A 227 -6.40 15.95 -18.93
N SER A 228 -6.52 15.19 -20.02
CA SER A 228 -6.71 13.74 -19.96
C SER A 228 -5.52 13.01 -19.33
N HIS A 229 -4.29 13.40 -19.66
CA HIS A 229 -3.08 12.84 -19.04
C HIS A 229 -2.93 13.22 -17.56
N ARG A 230 -3.41 14.41 -17.15
CA ARG A 230 -3.45 14.79 -15.73
C ARG A 230 -4.49 13.99 -14.95
N LEU A 231 -5.66 13.72 -15.55
CA LEU A 231 -6.73 12.94 -14.92
C LEU A 231 -6.37 11.45 -14.83
N SER A 232 -5.69 10.88 -15.83
CA SER A 232 -5.25 9.48 -15.76
C SER A 232 -4.15 9.27 -14.71
N LYS A 233 -3.21 10.23 -14.57
CA LYS A 233 -2.21 10.20 -13.49
C LYS A 233 -2.82 10.29 -12.09
N GLY A 234 -3.87 11.10 -11.92
CA GLY A 234 -4.57 11.21 -10.63
C GLY A 234 -5.38 9.97 -10.27
N LEU A 235 -5.78 9.15 -11.25
CA LEU A 235 -6.48 7.89 -10.99
C LEU A 235 -5.49 6.74 -10.67
N GLU A 236 -4.33 6.71 -11.32
CA GLU A 236 -3.27 5.73 -11.02
C GLU A 236 -2.64 5.94 -9.63
N GLU A 237 -2.68 7.17 -9.09
CA GLU A 237 -2.23 7.48 -7.72
C GLU A 237 -3.28 7.16 -6.62
N LEU A 238 -4.49 6.71 -7.00
CA LEU A 238 -5.56 6.33 -6.07
C LEU A 238 -5.78 4.80 -5.96
N ASP A 239 -5.10 4.00 -6.80
CA ASP A 239 -5.24 2.54 -6.86
C ASP A 239 -4.00 1.77 -6.34
N VAL A 240 -3.22 2.38 -5.42
CA VAL A 240 -2.19 1.66 -4.62
C VAL A 240 -2.34 1.98 -3.14
#